data_AF-A0A1X7RE53-F1
#
_entry.id   AF-A0A1X7RE53-F1
#
_cell.length_a   1.000
_cell.length_b   1.000
_cell.length_c   1.000
_cell.angle_alpha   90.00
_cell.angle_beta   90.00
_cell.angle_gamma   90.00
#
_symmetry.space_group_name_H-M   'P 1'
#
loop_
_entity.id
_entity.type
_entity.pdbx_description
1 polymer ?
#
loop_
_entity_poly.entity_id
_entity_poly.type
_entity_poly.pdbx_seq_one_letter_code
_entity_poly.pdbx_strand_id
1 'polypeptide(L)'
;MSYIFINALGISPLLSRVLAACGSVDYLIFACLAYFVIERFGRRKVMMSSAAACSICWVCIAIAQGLEEKGGNSYVLGSVAVAFFFAFFASFGMGVLGVPWLYPTEINALEMRTKGASLAMATNWICNYAVVQATLPGIENLGYKFWIVWAVICAAFIPVTYLFYPETANRSLEDIDRFFASGPGVVVCRNKLATQLNRPQIYYEEDEKFEQAAEKDGRQKSLEKGDGSVMVEKVAI
;
A
#
# COMPACT_ATOMS: atom_id res chain seq x y z
N MET A 1 -11.93 -18.25 -2.22
CA MET A 1 -12.97 -17.91 -1.22
C MET A 1 -13.99 -19.03 -1.06
N SER A 2 -14.72 -19.42 -2.11
CA SER A 2 -15.68 -20.54 -2.08
C SER A 2 -15.08 -21.85 -1.57
N TYR A 3 -13.83 -22.16 -1.92
CA TYR A 3 -13.13 -23.35 -1.42
C TYR A 3 -12.83 -23.32 0.09
N ILE A 4 -12.59 -22.13 0.67
CA ILE A 4 -12.37 -21.97 2.11
C ILE A 4 -13.71 -22.10 2.85
N PHE A 5 -14.79 -21.52 2.33
CA PHE A 5 -16.11 -21.65 2.95
C PHE A 5 -16.64 -23.08 2.94
N ILE A 6 -16.30 -23.88 1.91
CA ILE A 6 -16.66 -25.29 1.84
C ILE A 6 -15.82 -26.12 2.83
N ASN A 7 -14.49 -25.96 2.81
CA ASN A 7 -13.59 -26.87 3.54
C ASN A 7 -13.25 -26.43 4.98
N ALA A 8 -13.29 -25.13 5.27
CA ALA A 8 -13.01 -24.59 6.60
C ALA A 8 -14.27 -24.32 7.41
N LEU A 9 -15.40 -23.96 6.77
CA LEU A 9 -16.66 -23.63 7.47
C LEU A 9 -17.78 -24.66 7.27
N GLY A 10 -17.56 -25.71 6.46
CA GLY A 10 -18.56 -26.76 6.22
C GLY A 10 -19.83 -26.29 5.52
N ILE A 11 -19.79 -25.14 4.84
CA ILE A 11 -20.97 -24.51 4.22
C ILE A 11 -21.31 -25.20 2.89
N SER A 12 -22.61 -25.34 2.60
CA SER A 12 -23.08 -25.94 1.34
C SER A 12 -22.43 -25.30 0.11
N PRO A 13 -22.10 -26.07 -0.94
CA PRO A 13 -21.37 -25.53 -2.11
C PRO A 13 -22.10 -24.38 -2.81
N LEU A 14 -23.43 -24.40 -2.84
CA LEU A 14 -24.23 -23.33 -3.43
C LEU A 14 -24.12 -22.04 -2.60
N LEU A 15 -24.30 -22.12 -1.28
CA LEU A 15 -24.21 -20.96 -0.41
C LEU A 15 -22.77 -20.39 -0.40
N SER A 16 -21.75 -21.26 -0.39
CA SER A 16 -20.35 -20.84 -0.48
C SER A 16 -20.01 -20.08 -1.76
N ARG A 17 -20.63 -20.44 -2.90
CA ARG A 17 -20.46 -19.71 -4.17
C ARG A 17 -21.18 -18.36 -4.15
N VAL A 18 -22.39 -18.31 -3.59
CA VAL A 18 -23.15 -17.06 -3.45
C VAL A 18 -22.42 -16.08 -2.52
N LEU A 19 -21.98 -16.54 -1.36
CA LEU A 19 -21.18 -15.74 -0.42
C LEU A 19 -19.88 -15.24 -1.08
N ALA A 20 -19.26 -16.07 -1.94
CA ALA A 20 -18.08 -15.64 -2.68
C ALA A 20 -18.36 -14.55 -3.72
N ALA A 21 -19.51 -14.61 -4.39
CA ALA A 21 -19.96 -13.55 -5.30
C ALA A 21 -20.24 -12.26 -4.53
N CYS A 22 -20.97 -12.34 -3.41
CA CYS A 22 -21.24 -11.20 -2.54
C CYS A 22 -19.96 -10.57 -2.00
N GLY A 23 -18.98 -11.38 -1.57
CA GLY A 23 -17.68 -10.89 -1.10
C GLY A 23 -16.89 -10.16 -2.18
N SER A 24 -16.99 -10.61 -3.44
CA SER A 24 -16.36 -9.92 -4.58
C SER A 24 -17.00 -8.54 -4.84
N VAL A 25 -18.32 -8.42 -4.68
CA VAL A 25 -19.04 -7.14 -4.84
C VAL A 25 -18.71 -6.18 -3.71
N ASP A 26 -18.71 -6.66 -2.46
CA ASP A 26 -18.27 -5.90 -1.29
C ASP A 26 -16.86 -5.35 -1.49
N TYR A 27 -15.94 -6.22 -1.89
CA TYR A 27 -14.56 -5.86 -2.18
C TYR A 27 -14.44 -4.78 -3.26
N LEU A 28 -15.23 -4.88 -4.34
CA LEU A 28 -15.26 -3.88 -5.41
C LEU A 28 -15.70 -2.50 -4.88
N ILE A 29 -16.77 -2.45 -4.07
CA ILE A 29 -17.29 -1.20 -3.51
C ILE A 29 -16.24 -0.53 -2.63
N PHE A 30 -15.63 -1.28 -1.71
CA PHE A 30 -14.63 -0.75 -0.79
C PHE A 30 -13.32 -0.38 -1.49
N ALA A 31 -12.93 -1.09 -2.55
CA ALA A 31 -11.80 -0.71 -3.39
C ALA A 31 -12.04 0.63 -4.12
N CYS A 32 -13.27 0.89 -4.60
CA CYS A 32 -13.62 2.21 -5.17
C CYS A 32 -13.59 3.32 -4.11
N LEU A 33 -14.07 3.04 -2.89
CA LEU A 33 -14.03 4.01 -1.79
C LEU A 33 -12.61 4.30 -1.31
N ALA A 34 -11.69 3.34 -1.45
CA ALA A 34 -10.29 3.48 -1.07
C ALA A 34 -9.62 4.71 -1.72
N TYR A 35 -9.97 5.02 -2.97
CA TYR A 35 -9.44 6.19 -3.67
C TYR A 35 -9.66 7.49 -2.87
N PHE A 36 -10.89 7.73 -2.40
CA PHE A 36 -11.21 8.92 -1.61
C PHE A 36 -10.54 8.93 -0.24
N VAL A 37 -10.36 7.75 0.36
CA VAL A 37 -9.75 7.60 1.69
C VAL A 37 -8.25 7.85 1.63
N ILE A 38 -7.55 7.28 0.65
CA ILE A 38 -6.10 7.39 0.49
C ILE A 38 -5.70 8.84 0.22
N GLU A 39 -6.40 9.53 -0.68
CA GLU A 39 -6.09 10.93 -1.00
C GLU A 39 -6.36 11.88 0.18
N ARG A 40 -7.34 11.58 1.03
CA ARG A 40 -7.69 12.44 2.18
C ARG A 40 -6.82 12.20 3.41
N PHE A 41 -6.49 10.95 3.72
CA PHE A 41 -5.83 10.57 4.98
C PHE A 41 -4.34 10.26 4.83
N GLY A 42 -3.85 10.15 3.59
CA GLY A 42 -2.48 9.78 3.29
C GLY A 42 -2.25 8.28 3.24
N ARG A 43 -1.15 7.87 2.63
CA ARG A 43 -0.84 6.47 2.36
C ARG A 43 -0.45 5.74 3.65
N ARG A 44 0.37 6.36 4.52
CA ARG A 44 0.93 5.73 5.71
C ARG A 44 -0.13 5.40 6.76
N LYS A 45 -1.01 6.36 7.06
CA LYS A 45 -2.07 6.18 8.08
C LYS A 45 -3.10 5.14 7.63
N VAL A 46 -3.48 5.18 6.35
CA VAL A 46 -4.45 4.25 5.77
C VAL A 46 -3.91 2.81 5.77
N MET A 47 -2.64 2.60 5.43
CA MET A 47 -2.00 1.29 5.53
C MET A 47 -2.00 0.75 6.97
N MET A 48 -1.65 1.58 7.95
CA MET A 48 -1.64 1.16 9.36
C MET A 48 -3.05 0.85 9.90
N SER A 49 -4.03 1.70 9.61
CA SER A 49 -5.41 1.51 10.10
C SER A 49 -6.08 0.30 9.46
N SER A 50 -5.86 0.10 8.15
CA SER A 50 -6.38 -1.08 7.46
C SER A 50 -5.68 -2.37 7.91
N ALA A 51 -4.36 -2.36 8.11
CA ALA A 51 -3.64 -3.52 8.66
C ALA A 51 -4.13 -3.90 10.08
N ALA A 52 -4.41 -2.89 10.93
CA ALA A 52 -4.99 -3.11 12.25
C ALA A 52 -6.40 -3.73 12.16
N ALA A 53 -7.26 -3.19 11.30
CA ALA A 53 -8.61 -3.73 11.08
C ALA A 53 -8.57 -5.17 10.55
N CYS A 54 -7.68 -5.46 9.59
CA CYS A 54 -7.47 -6.82 9.06
C CYS A 54 -6.99 -7.79 10.15
N SER A 55 -6.05 -7.36 11.00
CA SER A 55 -5.56 -8.19 12.11
C SER A 55 -6.67 -8.53 13.10
N ILE A 56 -7.50 -7.54 13.48
CA ILE A 56 -8.65 -7.75 14.36
C ILE A 56 -9.64 -8.74 13.74
N CYS A 57 -9.95 -8.61 12.45
CA CYS A 57 -10.84 -9.54 11.76
C CYS A 57 -10.31 -10.98 11.83
N TRP A 58 -9.01 -11.19 11.60
CA TRP A 58 -8.39 -12.51 11.71
C TRP A 58 -8.42 -13.08 13.12
N VAL A 59 -8.22 -12.25 14.14
CA VAL A 59 -8.38 -12.66 15.55
C VAL A 59 -9.82 -13.11 15.83
N CYS A 60 -10.81 -12.34 15.38
CA CYS A 60 -12.22 -12.69 15.56
C CYS A 60 -12.59 -14.00 14.85
N ILE A 61 -12.09 -14.22 13.63
CA ILE A 61 -12.26 -15.49 12.90
C ILE A 61 -11.61 -16.64 13.67
N ALA A 62 -10.38 -16.46 14.17
CA ALA A 62 -9.67 -17.48 14.93
C ALA A 62 -10.43 -17.86 16.22
N ILE A 63 -11.00 -16.88 16.92
CA ILE A 63 -11.81 -17.10 18.12
C ILE A 63 -13.10 -17.85 17.77
N ALA A 64 -13.82 -17.41 16.72
CA ALA A 64 -15.06 -18.06 16.29
C ALA A 64 -14.84 -19.54 15.94
N GLN A 65 -13.79 -19.83 15.19
CA GLN A 65 -13.41 -21.19 14.80
C GLN A 65 -12.90 -22.02 16.00
N GLY A 66 -12.13 -21.42 16.91
CA GLY A 66 -11.67 -22.10 18.12
C GLY A 66 -12.80 -22.42 19.12
N LEU A 67 -13.88 -21.63 19.13
CA LEU A 67 -15.09 -21.93 19.92
C LEU A 67 -15.94 -23.03 19.27
N GLU A 68 -15.93 -23.10 17.94
CA GLU A 68 -16.63 -24.14 17.19
C GLU A 68 -16.01 -25.51 17.49
N GLU A 69 -14.68 -25.63 17.43
CA GLU A 69 -13.95 -26.87 17.78
C GLU A 69 -14.22 -27.35 19.22
N LYS A 70 -14.59 -26.44 20.14
CA LYS A 70 -14.94 -26.76 21.52
C LYS A 70 -16.40 -27.18 21.73
N GLY A 71 -17.16 -27.39 20.65
CA GLY A 71 -18.57 -27.78 20.69
C GLY A 71 -19.56 -26.61 20.73
N GLY A 72 -19.11 -25.41 20.34
CA GLY A 72 -20.00 -24.27 20.12
C GLY A 72 -20.98 -24.50 18.96
N ASN A 73 -22.01 -23.67 18.88
CA ASN A 73 -22.99 -23.77 17.79
C ASN A 73 -22.35 -23.39 16.44
N SER A 74 -22.04 -24.40 15.60
CA SER A 74 -21.42 -24.23 14.28
C SER A 74 -22.14 -23.25 13.38
N TYR A 75 -23.48 -23.20 13.40
CA TYR A 75 -24.23 -22.29 12.54
C TYR A 75 -24.01 -20.81 12.92
N VAL A 76 -24.07 -20.52 14.22
CA VAL A 76 -23.86 -19.15 14.74
C VAL A 76 -22.41 -18.73 14.54
N LEU A 77 -21.46 -19.59 14.89
CA LEU A 77 -20.03 -19.28 14.82
C LEU A 77 -19.52 -19.20 13.38
N GLY A 78 -20.01 -20.06 12.48
CA GLY A 78 -19.75 -19.97 11.05
C GLY A 78 -20.29 -18.68 10.44
N SER A 79 -21.49 -18.24 10.84
CA SER A 79 -22.06 -16.95 10.39
C SER A 79 -21.22 -15.76 10.84
N VAL A 80 -20.73 -15.79 12.09
CA VAL A 80 -19.82 -14.77 12.62
C VAL A 80 -18.50 -14.76 11.84
N ALA A 81 -17.92 -15.93 11.58
CA ALA A 81 -16.69 -16.04 10.79
C ALA A 81 -16.86 -15.46 9.38
N VAL A 82 -17.99 -15.76 8.71
CA VAL A 82 -18.31 -15.17 7.40
C VAL A 82 -18.42 -13.65 7.50
N ALA A 83 -19.14 -13.10 8.49
CA ALA A 83 -19.27 -11.65 8.64
C ALA A 83 -17.91 -10.95 8.81
N PHE A 84 -17.00 -11.52 9.61
CA PHE A 84 -15.64 -10.99 9.76
C PHE A 84 -14.77 -11.19 8.51
N PHE A 85 -15.02 -12.21 7.70
CA PHE A 85 -14.40 -12.31 6.38
C PHE A 85 -14.80 -11.14 5.48
N PHE A 86 -16.08 -10.77 5.42
CA PHE A 86 -16.53 -9.58 4.68
C PHE A 86 -15.87 -8.31 5.23
N ALA A 87 -15.87 -8.12 6.56
CA ALA A 87 -15.20 -6.98 7.18
C ALA A 87 -13.69 -6.92 6.86
N PHE A 88 -13.03 -8.08 6.77
CA PHE A 88 -11.66 -8.18 6.31
C PHE A 88 -11.50 -7.71 4.86
N PHE A 89 -12.35 -8.15 3.93
CA PHE A 89 -12.28 -7.70 2.54
C PHE A 89 -12.52 -6.21 2.38
N ALA A 90 -13.51 -5.67 3.09
CA ALA A 90 -13.77 -4.23 3.16
C ALA A 90 -12.54 -3.45 3.66
N SER A 91 -11.95 -3.89 4.77
CA SER A 91 -10.77 -3.25 5.37
C SER A 91 -9.52 -3.36 4.50
N PHE A 92 -9.32 -4.52 3.88
CA PHE A 92 -8.20 -4.78 2.97
C PHE A 92 -8.32 -3.92 1.70
N GLY A 93 -9.52 -3.87 1.10
CA GLY A 93 -9.81 -3.04 -0.07
C GLY A 93 -9.59 -1.56 0.17
N MET A 94 -9.94 -1.04 1.35
CA MET A 94 -9.79 0.38 1.70
C MET A 94 -8.35 0.87 1.83
N GLY A 95 -7.34 0.00 1.99
CA GLY A 95 -5.98 0.46 2.28
C GLY A 95 -4.86 -0.45 1.78
N VAL A 96 -4.66 -1.60 2.43
CA VAL A 96 -3.54 -2.51 2.13
C VAL A 96 -3.59 -3.06 0.70
N LEU A 97 -4.74 -3.00 0.02
CA LEU A 97 -4.82 -3.36 -1.39
C LEU A 97 -4.09 -2.36 -2.28
N GLY A 98 -4.55 -1.10 -2.35
CA GLY A 98 -4.12 -0.19 -3.42
C GLY A 98 -2.74 0.41 -3.19
N VAL A 99 -2.43 0.76 -1.94
CA VAL A 99 -1.19 1.50 -1.63
C VAL A 99 0.08 0.74 -2.04
N PRO A 100 0.24 -0.58 -1.77
CA PRO A 100 1.45 -1.30 -2.15
C PRO A 100 1.71 -1.43 -3.66
N TRP A 101 0.73 -1.16 -4.52
CA TRP A 101 0.94 -1.15 -5.98
C TRP A 101 1.48 0.19 -6.47
N LEU A 102 1.10 1.28 -5.81
CA LEU A 102 1.53 2.63 -6.14
C LEU A 102 2.85 2.98 -5.46
N TYR A 103 3.01 2.56 -4.21
CA TYR A 103 4.12 2.94 -3.34
C TYR A 103 5.52 2.63 -3.91
N PRO A 104 5.78 1.49 -4.59
CA PRO A 104 7.07 1.25 -5.24
C PRO A 104 7.38 2.29 -6.32
N THR A 105 6.38 2.82 -7.02
CA THR A 105 6.61 3.85 -8.03
C THR A 105 6.84 5.24 -7.43
N GLU A 106 6.25 5.51 -6.26
CA GLU A 106 6.40 6.76 -5.51
C GLU A 106 7.74 6.85 -4.77
N ILE A 107 8.30 5.72 -4.32
CA ILE A 107 9.52 5.67 -3.50
C ILE A 107 10.81 5.56 -4.31
N ASN A 108 10.74 5.00 -5.53
CA ASN A 108 11.91 4.76 -6.35
C ASN A 108 12.25 5.97 -7.21
N ALA A 109 13.55 6.28 -7.29
CA ALA A 109 14.09 7.29 -8.18
C ALA A 109 13.71 7.03 -9.64
N LEU A 110 13.56 8.12 -10.39
CA LEU A 110 13.12 8.10 -11.79
C LEU A 110 13.82 7.03 -12.64
N GLU A 111 15.14 6.89 -12.51
CA GLU A 111 15.95 5.94 -13.27
C GLU A 111 15.74 4.47 -12.86
N MET A 112 15.43 4.22 -11.58
CA MET A 112 15.31 2.88 -11.00
C MET A 112 13.86 2.42 -10.83
N ARG A 113 12.88 3.31 -11.09
CA ARG A 113 11.45 3.07 -10.86
C ARG A 113 10.94 1.78 -11.49
N THR A 114 11.28 1.53 -12.76
CA THR A 114 10.83 0.32 -13.47
C THR A 114 11.41 -0.96 -12.86
N LYS A 115 12.67 -0.92 -12.41
CA LYS A 115 13.34 -2.08 -11.78
C LYS A 115 12.80 -2.34 -10.37
N GLY A 116 12.58 -1.27 -9.60
CA GLY A 116 11.99 -1.37 -8.26
C GLY A 116 10.55 -1.89 -8.31
N ALA A 117 9.75 -1.38 -9.25
CA ALA A 117 8.38 -1.84 -9.47
C ALA A 117 8.33 -3.31 -9.92
N SER A 118 9.19 -3.75 -10.84
CA SER A 118 9.21 -5.14 -11.29
C SER A 118 9.61 -6.12 -10.17
N LEU A 119 10.56 -5.74 -9.31
CA LEU A 119 10.94 -6.54 -8.15
C LEU A 119 9.82 -6.63 -7.10
N ALA A 120 9.14 -5.51 -6.84
CA ALA A 120 7.97 -5.50 -5.95
C ALA A 120 6.86 -6.43 -6.48
N MET A 121 6.60 -6.37 -7.79
CA MET A 121 5.65 -7.25 -8.47
C MET A 121 6.04 -8.73 -8.39
N ALA A 122 7.29 -9.07 -8.68
CA ALA A 122 7.78 -10.44 -8.57
C ALA A 122 7.62 -10.97 -7.14
N THR A 123 7.99 -10.16 -6.14
CA THR A 123 7.84 -10.50 -4.72
C THR A 123 6.38 -10.73 -4.35
N ASN A 124 5.46 -9.88 -4.84
CA ASN A 124 4.03 -10.04 -4.61
C ASN A 124 3.51 -11.39 -5.10
N TRP A 125 3.83 -11.77 -6.35
CA TRP A 125 3.35 -13.02 -6.95
C TRP A 125 3.98 -14.26 -6.29
N ILE A 126 5.25 -14.20 -5.92
CA ILE A 126 5.93 -15.29 -5.19
C ILE A 126 5.27 -15.49 -3.82
N CYS A 127 5.03 -14.41 -3.07
CA CYS A 127 4.35 -14.47 -1.78
C CYS A 127 2.92 -15.00 -1.93
N ASN A 128 2.18 -14.56 -2.95
CA ASN A 128 0.83 -15.06 -3.22
C ASN A 128 0.83 -16.58 -3.45
N TYR A 129 1.75 -17.08 -4.28
CA TYR A 129 1.91 -18.50 -4.51
C TYR A 129 2.21 -19.26 -3.20
N ALA A 130 3.15 -18.75 -2.39
CA ALA A 130 3.49 -19.35 -1.10
C ALA A 130 2.27 -19.43 -0.15
N VAL A 131 1.45 -18.37 -0.09
CA VAL A 131 0.21 -18.35 0.70
C VAL A 131 -0.76 -19.44 0.21
N VAL A 132 -0.99 -19.54 -1.09
CA VAL A 132 -1.91 -20.53 -1.68
C VAL A 132 -1.44 -21.95 -1.35
N GLN A 133 -0.15 -22.23 -1.48
CA GLN A 133 0.40 -23.56 -1.16
C GLN A 133 0.34 -23.86 0.34
N ALA A 134 0.56 -22.87 1.21
CA ALA A 134 0.53 -23.05 2.66
C ALA A 134 -0.88 -23.17 3.25
N THR A 135 -1.91 -22.65 2.56
CA THR A 135 -3.26 -22.52 3.12
C THR A 135 -3.92 -23.86 3.43
N LEU A 136 -3.91 -24.81 2.49
CA LEU A 136 -4.61 -26.09 2.72
C LEU A 136 -3.92 -26.97 3.77
N PRO A 137 -2.60 -27.23 3.66
CA PRO A 137 -1.89 -27.96 4.70
C PRO A 137 -1.96 -27.23 6.05
N GLY A 138 -1.98 -25.90 6.04
CA GLY A 138 -2.13 -25.09 7.25
C GLY A 138 -3.46 -25.32 7.95
N ILE A 139 -4.58 -25.28 7.22
CA ILE A 139 -5.91 -25.53 7.80
C ILE A 139 -6.02 -26.97 8.31
N GLU A 140 -5.54 -27.96 7.55
CA GLU A 140 -5.63 -29.38 7.93
C GLU A 140 -4.82 -29.73 9.19
N ASN A 141 -3.63 -29.15 9.36
CA ASN A 141 -2.73 -29.48 10.47
C ASN A 141 -2.95 -28.59 11.71
N LEU A 142 -3.33 -27.32 11.53
CA LEU A 142 -3.39 -26.33 12.62
C LEU A 142 -4.83 -25.93 13.01
N GLY A 143 -5.83 -26.26 12.19
CA GLY A 143 -7.24 -25.87 12.44
C GLY A 143 -7.37 -24.36 12.65
N TYR A 144 -8.06 -23.96 13.73
CA TYR A 144 -8.24 -22.54 14.06
C TYR A 144 -6.93 -21.75 14.27
N LYS A 145 -5.83 -22.41 14.65
CA LYS A 145 -4.55 -21.74 14.94
C LYS A 145 -3.92 -21.16 13.68
N PHE A 146 -4.26 -21.68 12.50
CA PHE A 146 -3.80 -21.15 11.22
C PHE A 146 -4.19 -19.68 11.04
N TRP A 147 -5.40 -19.30 11.49
CA TRP A 147 -5.89 -17.93 11.39
C TRP A 147 -5.11 -16.94 12.28
N ILE A 148 -4.57 -17.42 13.40
CA ILE A 148 -3.71 -16.61 14.30
C ILE A 148 -2.42 -16.18 13.59
N VAL A 149 -1.85 -17.05 12.75
CA VAL A 149 -0.65 -16.73 11.98
C VAL A 149 -0.89 -15.50 11.09
N TRP A 150 -2.03 -15.45 10.40
CA TRP A 150 -2.41 -14.29 9.57
C TRP A 150 -2.67 -13.04 10.41
N ALA A 151 -3.30 -13.17 11.57
CA ALA A 151 -3.49 -12.06 12.49
C ALA A 151 -2.16 -11.42 12.91
N VAL A 152 -1.15 -12.25 13.24
CA VAL A 152 0.19 -11.80 13.63
C VAL A 152 0.93 -11.16 12.46
N ILE A 153 0.87 -11.76 11.26
CA ILE A 153 1.47 -11.17 10.06
C ILE A 153 0.87 -9.79 9.77
N CYS A 154 -0.45 -9.66 9.77
CA CYS A 154 -1.13 -8.37 9.60
C CYS A 154 -0.74 -7.36 10.69
N ALA A 155 -0.63 -7.80 11.95
CA ALA A 155 -0.19 -6.93 13.05
C ALA A 155 1.27 -6.49 12.89
N ALA A 156 2.16 -7.36 12.39
CA ALA A 156 3.57 -7.06 12.17
C ALA A 156 3.82 -6.03 11.07
N PHE A 157 2.90 -5.88 10.10
CA PHE A 157 2.97 -4.80 9.11
C PHE A 157 2.82 -3.41 9.74
N ILE A 158 2.09 -3.27 10.86
CA ILE A 158 1.88 -1.98 11.53
C ILE A 158 3.19 -1.34 11.99
N PRO A 159 4.05 -1.99 12.82
CA PRO A 159 5.32 -1.41 13.23
C PRO A 159 6.28 -1.24 12.04
N VAL A 160 6.25 -2.12 11.04
CA VAL A 160 7.08 -1.97 9.83
C VAL A 160 6.72 -0.70 9.07
N THR A 161 5.44 -0.48 8.78
CA THR A 161 4.97 0.75 8.13
C THR A 161 5.20 1.97 9.02
N TYR A 162 5.03 1.84 10.34
CA TYR A 162 5.30 2.94 11.24
C TYR A 162 6.79 3.34 11.24
N LEU A 163 7.72 2.40 11.28
CA LEU A 163 9.15 2.67 11.42
C LEU A 163 9.82 3.09 10.11
N PHE A 164 9.49 2.43 9.00
CA PHE A 164 10.28 2.50 7.76
C PHE A 164 9.61 3.28 6.63
N TYR A 165 8.28 3.47 6.65
CA TYR A 165 7.59 4.06 5.52
C TYR A 165 7.46 5.60 5.68
N PRO A 166 8.04 6.41 4.77
CA PRO A 166 7.65 7.80 4.62
C PRO A 166 6.21 7.96 4.13
N GLU A 167 5.65 9.14 4.35
CA GLU A 167 4.40 9.58 3.74
C GLU A 167 4.68 10.17 2.36
N THR A 168 4.07 9.58 1.34
CA THR A 168 4.22 9.96 -0.07
C THR A 168 3.07 10.83 -0.58
N ALA A 169 2.00 10.98 0.20
CA ALA A 169 0.87 11.84 -0.18
C ALA A 169 1.28 13.31 -0.33
N ASN A 170 0.74 13.98 -1.36
CA ASN A 170 0.98 15.39 -1.67
C ASN A 170 2.45 15.75 -1.92
N ARG A 171 3.29 14.80 -2.33
CA ARG A 171 4.69 15.04 -2.69
C ARG A 171 4.91 14.88 -4.18
N SER A 172 5.82 15.68 -4.73
CA SER A 172 6.35 15.41 -6.06
C SER A 172 7.32 14.23 -6.00
N LEU A 173 7.61 13.62 -7.15
CA LEU A 173 8.56 12.50 -7.22
C LEU A 173 9.99 13.00 -6.93
N GLU A 174 10.25 14.24 -7.31
CA GLU A 174 11.49 14.96 -7.08
C GLU A 174 11.72 15.22 -5.58
N ASP A 175 10.68 15.52 -4.80
CA ASP A 175 10.78 15.68 -3.35
C ASP A 175 11.29 14.41 -2.67
N ILE A 176 10.81 13.25 -3.13
CA ILE A 176 11.19 11.94 -2.60
C ILE A 176 12.64 11.63 -2.97
N ASP A 177 13.05 11.96 -4.19
CA ASP A 177 14.44 11.80 -4.64
C ASP A 177 15.40 12.69 -3.83
N ARG A 178 15.03 13.96 -3.59
CA ARG A 178 15.80 14.89 -2.72
C ARG A 178 15.84 14.38 -1.28
N PHE A 179 14.73 13.85 -0.78
CA PHE A 179 14.67 13.26 0.56
C PHE A 179 15.68 12.12 0.69
N PHE A 180 15.71 11.16 -0.24
CA PHE A 180 16.68 10.06 -0.17
C PHE A 180 18.12 10.49 -0.44
N ALA A 181 18.34 11.50 -1.29
CA ALA A 181 19.67 12.07 -1.52
C ALA A 181 20.27 12.71 -0.25
N SER A 182 19.43 13.21 0.67
CA SER A 182 19.89 13.75 1.97
C SER A 182 20.47 12.69 2.93
N GLY A 183 20.41 11.41 2.57
CA GLY A 183 20.87 10.29 3.40
C GLY A 183 20.03 10.09 4.67
N PRO A 184 18.69 10.02 4.59
CA PRO A 184 17.87 9.80 5.75
C PRO A 184 18.15 8.40 6.30
N GLY A 185 18.37 8.29 7.61
CA GLY A 185 18.54 6.99 8.24
C GLY A 185 17.36 6.05 7.98
N VAL A 186 17.59 4.74 8.10
CA VAL A 186 16.58 3.70 7.81
C VAL A 186 15.30 3.89 8.63
N VAL A 187 15.39 4.48 9.83
CA VAL A 187 14.24 4.77 10.69
C VAL A 187 13.64 6.14 10.33
N VAL A 188 12.53 6.10 9.61
CA VAL A 188 11.84 7.29 9.08
C VAL A 188 10.85 7.89 10.08
N CYS A 189 10.37 7.10 11.07
CA CYS A 189 9.33 7.53 12.01
C CYS A 189 9.65 8.80 12.82
N ARG A 190 10.94 9.10 13.04
CA ARG A 190 11.41 10.27 13.77
C ARG A 190 11.54 11.52 12.90
N ASN A 191 11.52 11.36 11.57
CA ASN A 191 11.68 12.46 10.64
C ASN A 191 10.32 13.07 10.28
N LYS A 192 9.98 14.20 10.92
CA LYS A 192 8.72 14.91 10.66
C LYS A 192 8.56 15.33 9.21
N LEU A 193 9.65 15.68 8.52
CA LEU A 193 9.62 16.08 7.11
C LEU A 193 9.12 14.94 6.20
N ALA A 194 9.44 13.70 6.56
CA ALA A 194 9.09 12.50 5.82
C ALA A 194 7.73 11.92 6.22
N THR A 195 7.25 12.17 7.44
CA THR A 195 6.01 11.55 7.96
C THR A 195 4.76 12.41 7.87
N GLN A 196 4.91 13.71 7.58
CA GLN A 196 3.78 14.64 7.54
C GLN A 196 3.01 14.58 6.22
N LEU A 197 1.69 14.73 6.31
CA LEU A 197 0.75 14.67 5.18
C LEU A 197 0.88 15.87 4.23
N ASN A 198 1.17 17.05 4.77
CA ASN A 198 1.32 18.26 3.98
C ASN A 198 2.75 18.37 3.45
N ARG A 199 2.89 18.86 2.21
CA ARG A 199 4.20 19.20 1.65
C ARG A 199 4.89 20.28 2.52
N PRO A 200 6.11 20.05 3.04
CA PRO A 200 6.85 21.02 3.83
C PRO A 200 7.32 22.18 2.96
N GLN A 201 7.39 23.36 3.60
CA GLN A 201 7.75 24.62 2.94
C GLN A 201 9.11 24.56 2.24
N ILE A 202 10.06 23.79 2.78
CA ILE A 202 11.40 23.65 2.22
C ILE A 202 11.39 23.21 0.75
N TYR A 203 10.47 22.31 0.37
CA TYR A 203 10.39 21.83 -1.01
C TYR A 203 9.80 22.88 -1.96
N TYR A 204 8.89 23.74 -1.48
CA TYR A 204 8.41 24.88 -2.26
C TYR A 204 9.51 25.91 -2.49
N GLU A 205 10.28 26.24 -1.45
CA GLU A 205 11.41 27.16 -1.56
C GLU A 205 12.52 26.62 -2.47
N GLU A 206 12.75 25.31 -2.46
CA GLU A 206 13.69 24.67 -3.38
C GLU A 206 13.20 24.74 -4.82
N ASP A 207 11.93 24.46 -5.09
CA ASP A 207 11.35 24.56 -6.43
C ASP A 207 11.44 26.00 -6.97
N GLU A 208 11.12 27.01 -6.16
CA GLU A 208 11.29 28.43 -6.52
C GLU A 208 12.75 28.77 -6.87
N LYS A 209 13.71 28.22 -6.11
CA LYS A 209 15.14 28.42 -6.41
C LYS A 209 15.55 27.76 -7.73
N PHE A 210 15.03 26.57 -8.01
CA PHE A 210 15.27 25.87 -9.28
C PHE A 210 14.67 26.64 -10.46
N GLU A 211 13.44 27.16 -10.32
CA GLU A 211 12.79 27.99 -11.35
C GLU A 211 13.58 29.27 -11.63
N GLN A 212 13.96 30.01 -10.58
CA GLN A 212 14.77 31.23 -10.72
C GLN A 212 16.15 30.96 -11.34
N ALA A 213 16.77 29.82 -11.04
CA ALA A 213 18.04 29.41 -11.66
C ALA A 213 17.85 29.08 -13.14
N ALA A 214 16.78 28.37 -13.50
CA ALA A 214 16.44 28.05 -14.88
C ALA A 214 16.13 29.30 -15.72
N GLU A 215 15.41 30.27 -15.16
CA GLU A 215 15.15 31.56 -15.81
C GLU A 215 16.44 32.35 -16.07
N LYS A 216 17.36 32.37 -15.09
CA LYS A 216 18.67 33.02 -15.24
C LYS A 216 19.50 32.36 -16.34
N ASP A 217 19.58 31.03 -16.36
CA ASP A 217 20.29 30.28 -17.41
C ASP A 217 19.67 30.49 -18.81
N GLY A 218 18.34 30.46 -18.89
CA GLY A 218 17.61 30.75 -20.14
C GLY A 218 17.87 32.17 -20.64
N ARG A 219 17.89 33.15 -19.74
CA ARG A 219 18.21 34.55 -20.07
C ARG A 219 19.66 34.70 -20.54
N GLN A 220 20.61 34.03 -19.88
CA GLN A 220 22.02 34.06 -20.27
C GLN A 220 22.25 33.45 -21.66
N LYS A 221 21.64 32.30 -21.96
CA LYS A 221 21.68 31.68 -23.30
C LYS A 221 21.03 32.55 -24.38
N SER A 222 19.99 33.32 -24.04
CA SER A 222 19.36 34.26 -24.99
C SER A 222 20.26 35.46 -25.31
N LEU A 223 21.01 35.96 -24.33
CA LEU A 223 21.98 37.03 -24.51
C LEU A 223 23.17 36.56 -25.35
N GLU A 224 23.71 35.37 -25.09
CA GLU A 224 24.80 34.78 -25.89
C GLU A 224 24.39 34.51 -27.35
N LYS A 225 23.15 34.04 -27.59
CA LYS A 225 22.62 33.89 -28.96
C LYS A 225 22.45 35.23 -29.66
N GLY A 226 21.96 36.25 -28.96
CA GLY A 226 21.79 37.60 -29.49
C GLY A 226 23.12 38.24 -29.88
N ASP A 227 24.14 38.13 -29.03
CA ASP A 227 25.48 38.68 -29.28
C ASP A 227 26.20 37.90 -30.39
N GLY A 228 26.01 36.57 -30.44
CA GLY A 228 26.48 35.73 -31.54
C GLY A 228 25.88 36.09 -32.91
N SER A 229 24.58 36.39 -32.98
CA SER A 229 23.95 36.86 -34.23
C SER A 229 24.47 38.23 -34.69
N VAL A 230 24.72 39.16 -33.75
CA VAL A 230 25.27 40.49 -34.05
C VAL A 230 26.73 40.40 -34.53
N MET A 231 27.50 39.47 -33.98
CA MET A 231 28.89 39.21 -34.42
C MET A 231 28.95 38.56 -35.81
N VAL A 232 28.04 37.63 -36.14
CA VAL A 232 27.95 37.03 -37.50
C VAL A 232 27.58 38.08 -38.54
N GLU A 233 26.66 39.00 -38.20
CA GLU A 233 26.22 40.06 -39.11
C GLU A 233 27.33 41.12 -39.36
N LYS A 234 28.21 41.36 -38.38
CA LYS A 234 29.36 42.28 -38.53
C LYS A 234 30.57 41.69 -39.26
N VAL A 235 30.70 40.36 -39.36
CA VAL A 235 31.80 39.68 -40.07
C VAL A 235 31.44 39.41 -41.54
N ALA A 236 30.16 39.49 -41.90
CA ALA A 236 29.66 39.30 -43.26
C ALA A 236 29.67 40.57 -44.15
N ILE A 237 30.26 41.67 -43.69
CA ILE A 237 30.39 42.95 -44.42
C ILE A 237 31.86 43.23 -44.74
#